data_AF-A0A1U8AEZ1-F1
#
_entry.id   AF-A0A1U8AEZ1-F1
#
_cell.length_a   1.000
_cell.length_b   1.000
_cell.length_c   1.000
_cell.angle_alpha   90.00
_cell.angle_beta   90.00
_cell.angle_gamma   90.00
#
_symmetry.space_group_name_H-M   'P 1'
#
loop_
_entity.id
_entity.type
_entity.pdbx_description
1 polymer ?
#
loop_
_entity_poly.entity_id
_entity_poly.type
_entity_poly.pdbx_seq_one_letter_code
_entity_poly.pdbx_strand_id
1 'polypeptide(L)'
;MKISRVKDGYRVIGFDEMHNHIVITLSKSHMLRSQRKINEAQGNQAIMADDAGIAPRAVMELMANEAGGCENIGFTSVGLMNYLRTYRTRNMEKGEAGGVLKYFEDRQSQDPSFVYAI
;
A
#
# COMPACT_ATOMS: atom_id res chain seq x y z
N MET A 1 1.85 26.57 15.15
CA MET A 1 1.91 25.82 16.43
C MET A 1 3.20 26.18 17.17
N LYS A 2 3.11 26.46 18.48
CA LYS A 2 4.23 26.71 19.39
C LYS A 2 4.23 25.61 20.47
N ILE A 3 5.40 25.03 20.74
CA ILE A 3 5.56 23.92 21.68
C ILE A 3 6.65 24.30 22.70
N SER A 4 6.43 24.01 23.99
CA SER A 4 7.41 24.15 25.06
C SER A 4 7.76 22.80 25.68
N ARG A 5 9.04 22.59 26.04
CA ARG A 5 9.48 21.42 26.81
C ARG A 5 9.06 21.56 28.28
N VAL A 6 8.53 20.49 28.85
CA VAL A 6 8.20 20.34 30.27
C VAL A 6 8.92 19.10 30.82
N LYS A 7 8.93 18.93 32.15
CA LYS A 7 9.70 17.88 32.84
C LYS A 7 9.45 16.47 32.28
N ASP A 8 8.20 16.19 31.88
CA ASP A 8 7.75 14.89 31.38
C ASP A 8 7.31 14.90 29.90
N GLY A 9 7.80 15.87 29.10
CA GLY A 9 7.55 15.86 27.65
C GLY A 9 7.39 17.24 27.02
N TYR A 10 6.43 17.37 26.12
CA TYR A 10 6.17 18.58 25.35
C TYR A 10 4.73 19.04 25.53
N ARG A 11 4.53 20.34 25.71
CA ARG A 11 3.21 20.98 25.80
C ARG A 11 3.02 21.95 24.64
N VAL A 12 1.88 21.87 23.97
CA VAL A 12 1.47 22.89 22.99
C VAL A 12 1.04 24.13 23.77
N ILE A 13 1.72 25.26 23.53
CA ILE A 13 1.48 26.55 24.22
C ILE A 13 0.85 27.59 23.29
N GLY A 14 0.67 27.27 22.01
CA GLY A 14 0.00 28.13 21.07
C GLY A 14 -0.36 27.38 19.79
N PHE A 15 -1.59 27.57 19.35
CA PHE A 15 -2.10 27.08 18.08
C PHE A 15 -2.88 28.22 17.42
N ASP A 16 -2.66 28.41 16.13
CA ASP A 16 -3.44 29.33 15.33
C ASP A 16 -4.28 28.46 14.39
N GLU A 17 -5.59 28.56 14.55
CA GLU A 17 -6.58 27.79 13.78
C GLU A 17 -6.96 28.52 12.49
N MET A 18 -6.64 29.81 12.36
CA MET A 18 -7.00 30.56 11.16
C MET A 18 -6.10 30.16 9.98
N HIS A 19 -6.75 29.62 8.96
CA HIS A 19 -6.14 29.34 7.67
C HIS A 19 -6.47 30.45 6.68
N ASN A 20 -5.53 30.79 5.80
CA ASN A 20 -5.75 31.70 4.68
C ASN A 20 -6.36 30.99 3.45
N HIS A 21 -6.80 29.74 3.61
CA HIS A 21 -7.41 28.92 2.58
C HIS A 21 -8.49 28.02 3.20
N ILE A 22 -9.36 27.47 2.35
CA ILE A 22 -10.39 26.52 2.77
C ILE A 22 -9.72 25.23 3.28
N VAL A 23 -10.17 24.73 4.42
CA VAL A 23 -9.75 23.43 4.96
C VAL A 23 -10.35 22.32 4.09
N ILE A 24 -9.55 21.30 3.77
CA ILE A 24 -10.00 20.17 2.94
C ILE A 24 -11.16 19.43 3.60
N THR A 25 -12.18 19.10 2.81
CA THR A 25 -13.32 18.28 3.22
C THR A 25 -12.95 16.80 3.27
N LEU A 26 -13.70 16.00 4.05
CA LEU A 26 -13.49 14.54 4.13
C LEU A 26 -13.58 13.85 2.77
N SER A 27 -14.43 14.33 1.87
CA SER A 27 -14.52 13.83 0.48
C SER A 27 -13.22 14.00 -0.32
N LYS A 28 -12.36 14.95 0.05
CA LYS A 28 -11.05 15.19 -0.58
C LYS A 28 -9.90 14.67 0.28
N SER A 29 -10.18 13.94 1.35
CA SER A 29 -9.15 13.36 2.25
C SER A 29 -8.18 12.45 1.50
N HIS A 30 -8.66 11.69 0.51
CA HIS A 30 -7.83 10.83 -0.35
C HIS A 30 -6.74 11.60 -1.11
N MET A 31 -6.87 12.93 -1.27
CA MET A 31 -5.83 13.77 -1.87
C MET A 31 -4.66 14.02 -0.92
N LEU A 32 -4.91 14.01 0.40
CA LEU A 32 -3.90 14.22 1.43
C LEU A 32 -3.12 12.93 1.69
N ARG A 33 -1.81 12.93 1.42
CA ARG A 33 -0.96 11.75 1.61
C ARG A 33 -1.02 11.17 3.03
N SER A 34 -1.14 12.02 4.05
CA SER A 34 -1.24 11.61 5.46
C SER A 34 -2.57 10.95 5.82
N GLN A 35 -3.62 11.17 5.02
CA GLN A 35 -4.95 10.62 5.24
C GLN A 35 -5.23 9.39 4.36
N ARG A 36 -4.37 9.11 3.37
CA ARG A 36 -4.45 7.88 2.57
C ARG A 36 -4.10 6.68 3.45
N LYS A 37 -5.11 5.93 3.88
CA LYS A 37 -4.94 4.68 4.62
C LYS A 37 -5.86 3.61 4.06
N ILE A 38 -5.29 2.44 3.82
CA ILE A 38 -6.04 1.20 3.63
C ILE A 38 -6.29 0.65 5.02
N ASN A 39 -7.56 0.53 5.40
CA ASN A 39 -7.90 -0.10 6.67
C ASN A 39 -7.76 -1.64 6.58
N GLU A 40 -7.83 -2.31 7.72
CA GLU A 40 -7.62 -3.76 7.77
C GLU A 40 -8.62 -4.55 6.92
N ALA A 41 -9.91 -4.19 6.97
CA ALA A 41 -10.95 -4.87 6.19
C ALA A 41 -10.72 -4.72 4.68
N GLN A 42 -10.43 -3.50 4.21
CA GLN A 42 -10.09 -3.21 2.82
C GLN A 42 -8.80 -3.95 2.39
N GLY A 43 -7.80 -4.00 3.27
CA GLY A 43 -6.56 -4.73 3.03
C GLY A 43 -6.80 -6.23 2.86
N ASN A 44 -7.60 -6.83 3.76
CA ASN A 44 -7.96 -8.24 3.69
C ASN A 44 -8.78 -8.58 2.45
N GLN A 45 -9.73 -7.72 2.06
CA GLN A 45 -10.49 -7.87 0.82
C GLN A 45 -9.58 -7.78 -0.41
N ALA A 46 -8.60 -6.86 -0.41
CA ALA A 46 -7.63 -6.76 -1.48
C ALA A 46 -6.73 -8.00 -1.58
N ILE A 47 -6.29 -8.54 -0.43
CA ILE A 47 -5.49 -9.78 -0.37
C ILE A 47 -6.27 -10.98 -0.89
N MET A 48 -7.50 -11.19 -0.41
CA MET A 48 -8.34 -12.30 -0.86
C MET A 48 -8.59 -12.25 -2.36
N ALA A 49 -8.80 -11.05 -2.91
CA ALA A 49 -8.95 -10.86 -4.35
C ALA A 49 -7.65 -11.14 -5.11
N ASP A 50 -6.49 -10.73 -4.55
CA ASP A 50 -5.18 -11.01 -5.12
C ASP A 50 -4.88 -12.51 -5.19
N ASP A 51 -5.16 -13.23 -4.11
CA ASP A 51 -4.99 -14.69 -4.01
C ASP A 51 -5.93 -15.43 -4.98
N ALA A 52 -7.11 -14.86 -5.25
CA ALA A 52 -8.03 -15.34 -6.27
C ALA A 52 -7.65 -14.94 -7.71
N GLY A 53 -6.53 -14.23 -7.91
CA GLY A 53 -6.04 -13.80 -9.22
C GLY A 53 -6.83 -12.63 -9.84
N ILE A 54 -7.65 -11.93 -9.05
CA ILE A 54 -8.45 -10.80 -9.52
C ILE A 54 -7.53 -9.60 -9.73
N ALA A 55 -7.62 -9.01 -10.92
CA ALA A 55 -6.81 -7.84 -11.24
C ALA A 55 -7.12 -6.69 -10.27
N PRO A 56 -6.11 -6.03 -9.68
CA PRO A 56 -6.36 -4.99 -8.67
C PRO A 56 -7.09 -3.75 -9.21
N ARG A 57 -7.19 -3.58 -10.54
CA ARG A 57 -8.11 -2.61 -11.15
C ARG A 57 -9.58 -2.95 -10.87
N ALA A 58 -9.97 -4.21 -11.01
CA ALA A 58 -11.33 -4.66 -10.73
C ALA A 58 -11.67 -4.57 -9.25
N VAL A 59 -10.69 -4.87 -8.37
CA VAL A 59 -10.82 -4.67 -6.92
C VAL A 59 -11.08 -3.20 -6.58
N MET A 60 -10.30 -2.29 -7.18
CA MET A 60 -10.49 -0.85 -6.97
C MET A 60 -11.88 -0.40 -7.42
N GLU A 61 -12.36 -0.88 -8.56
CA GLU A 61 -13.70 -0.55 -9.08
C GLU A 61 -14.81 -1.09 -8.18
N LEU A 62 -14.69 -2.33 -7.70
CA LEU A 62 -15.62 -2.91 -6.75
C LEU A 62 -15.70 -2.08 -5.47
N MET A 63 -14.55 -1.77 -4.85
CA MET A 63 -14.48 -0.97 -3.63
C MET A 63 -15.02 0.45 -3.85
N ALA A 64 -14.82 1.03 -5.05
CA ALA A 64 -15.41 2.32 -5.40
C ALA A 64 -16.94 2.23 -5.42
N ASN A 65 -17.50 1.20 -6.06
CA ASN A 65 -18.93 1.01 -6.13
C ASN A 65 -19.55 0.77 -4.74
N GLU A 66 -18.89 -0.03 -3.89
CA GLU A 66 -19.30 -0.28 -2.50
C GLU A 66 -19.27 1.00 -1.66
N ALA A 67 -18.27 1.86 -1.86
CA ALA A 67 -18.12 3.13 -1.17
C ALA A 67 -18.95 4.28 -1.78
N GLY A 68 -19.67 4.02 -2.89
CA GLY A 68 -20.45 5.04 -3.61
C GLY A 68 -19.59 6.09 -4.32
N GLY A 69 -18.34 5.76 -4.66
CA GLY A 69 -17.41 6.62 -5.37
C GLY A 69 -15.95 6.38 -4.97
N CYS A 70 -15.02 6.64 -5.88
CA CYS A 70 -13.58 6.53 -5.63
C CYS A 70 -13.09 7.46 -4.51
N GLU A 71 -13.71 8.63 -4.39
CA GLU A 71 -13.42 9.66 -3.40
C GLU A 71 -13.69 9.20 -1.96
N ASN A 72 -14.58 8.21 -1.79
CA ASN A 72 -15.05 7.71 -0.49
C ASN A 72 -14.25 6.50 0.00
N ILE A 73 -13.42 5.89 -0.86
CA ILE A 73 -12.61 4.71 -0.51
C ILE A 73 -11.50 5.06 0.52
N GLY A 74 -11.02 6.31 0.49
CA GLY A 74 -9.99 6.81 1.42
C GLY A 74 -8.54 6.50 1.00
N PHE A 75 -8.33 5.86 -0.16
CA PHE A 75 -7.01 5.65 -0.75
C PHE A 75 -7.05 5.74 -2.28
N THR A 76 -5.87 5.65 -2.91
CA THR A 76 -5.72 5.76 -4.37
C THR A 76 -5.38 4.39 -4.95
N SER A 77 -5.62 4.18 -6.25
CA SER A 77 -5.22 2.95 -6.95
C SER A 77 -3.72 2.67 -6.79
N VAL A 78 -2.87 3.70 -6.81
CA VAL A 78 -1.43 3.57 -6.53
C VAL A 78 -1.18 3.07 -5.10
N GLY A 79 -1.97 3.53 -4.14
CA GLY A 79 -1.95 3.04 -2.76
C GLY A 79 -2.23 1.54 -2.66
N LEU A 80 -3.28 1.07 -3.36
CA LEU A 80 -3.63 -0.36 -3.44
C LEU A 80 -2.49 -1.18 -4.05
N MET A 81 -1.93 -0.73 -5.18
CA MET A 81 -0.80 -1.44 -5.83
C MET A 81 0.43 -1.52 -4.93
N ASN A 82 0.75 -0.42 -4.21
CA ASN A 82 1.86 -0.40 -3.28
C ASN A 82 1.62 -1.34 -2.08
N TYR A 83 0.38 -1.40 -1.58
CA TYR A 83 0.00 -2.30 -0.50
C TYR A 83 0.15 -3.77 -0.93
N LEU A 84 -0.42 -4.15 -2.07
CA LEU A 84 -0.29 -5.52 -2.62
C LEU A 84 1.16 -5.88 -2.92
N ARG A 85 1.95 -4.96 -3.50
CA ARG A 85 3.38 -5.20 -3.70
C ARG A 85 4.09 -5.50 -2.39
N THR A 86 3.79 -4.73 -1.33
CA THR A 86 4.39 -4.92 -0.01
C THR A 86 3.96 -6.26 0.60
N TYR A 87 2.68 -6.61 0.49
CA TYR A 87 2.13 -7.89 0.92
C TYR A 87 2.83 -9.05 0.21
N ARG A 88 2.86 -9.05 -1.14
CA ARG A 88 3.53 -10.09 -1.93
C ARG A 88 5.01 -10.18 -1.62
N THR A 89 5.71 -9.05 -1.48
CA THR A 89 7.14 -9.07 -1.12
C THR A 89 7.38 -9.67 0.27
N ARG A 90 6.50 -9.37 1.23
CA ARG A 90 6.59 -9.91 2.59
C ARG A 90 6.28 -11.41 2.65
N ASN A 91 5.31 -11.86 1.86
CA ASN A 91 4.87 -13.26 1.81
C ASN A 91 5.55 -14.09 0.75
N MET A 92 6.43 -13.48 -0.06
CA MET A 92 7.29 -14.19 -0.99
C MET A 92 8.10 -15.20 -0.18
N GLU A 93 7.75 -16.46 -0.33
CA GLU A 93 8.47 -17.51 0.37
C GLU A 93 9.90 -17.52 -0.17
N LYS A 94 10.90 -17.63 0.72
CA LYS A 94 12.31 -17.82 0.31
C LYS A 94 12.46 -18.96 -0.73
N GLY A 95 11.54 -19.92 -0.74
CA GLY A 95 11.48 -21.04 -1.67
C GLY A 95 10.93 -20.73 -3.06
N GLU A 96 10.14 -19.67 -3.30
CA GLU A 96 9.66 -19.35 -4.65
C GLU A 96 10.78 -18.72 -5.49
N ALA A 97 11.42 -17.67 -4.97
CA ALA A 97 12.60 -17.09 -5.60
C ALA A 97 13.77 -18.09 -5.60
N GLY A 98 13.94 -18.85 -4.51
CA GLY A 98 14.91 -19.94 -4.43
C GLY A 98 14.63 -21.09 -5.39
N GLY A 99 13.36 -21.38 -5.69
CA GLY A 99 12.94 -22.42 -6.62
C GLY A 99 13.20 -22.02 -8.07
N VAL A 100 12.98 -20.75 -8.42
CA VAL A 100 13.36 -20.20 -9.72
C VAL A 100 14.88 -20.20 -9.88
N LEU A 101 15.63 -19.82 -8.85
CA LEU A 101 17.09 -19.90 -8.85
C LEU A 101 17.56 -21.35 -9.03
N LYS A 102 17.02 -22.28 -8.25
CA LYS A 102 17.33 -23.70 -8.34
C LYS A 102 17.01 -24.26 -9.73
N TYR A 103 15.90 -23.84 -10.34
CA TYR A 103 15.57 -24.20 -11.72
C TYR A 103 16.66 -23.72 -12.71
N PHE A 104 17.16 -22.49 -12.55
CA PHE A 104 18.23 -21.97 -13.39
C PHE A 104 19.56 -22.72 -13.17
N GLU A 105 19.90 -23.03 -11.92
CA GLU A 105 21.06 -23.86 -11.56
C GLU A 105 20.94 -25.27 -12.16
N ASP A 106 19.79 -25.92 -12.01
CA ASP A 106 19.52 -27.25 -12.55
C ASP A 106 19.59 -27.24 -14.09
N ARG A 107 19.06 -26.20 -14.75
CA ARG A 107 19.16 -26.03 -16.21
C ARG A 107 20.58 -25.85 -16.69
N GLN A 108 21.38 -25.04 -16.01
CA GLN A 108 22.79 -24.84 -16.33
C GLN A 108 23.62 -26.12 -16.13
N SER A 109 23.25 -26.96 -15.15
CA SER A 109 23.90 -28.25 -14.93
C SER A 109 23.65 -29.25 -16.07
N GLN A 110 22.46 -29.20 -16.67
CA GLN A 110 22.05 -30.10 -17.77
C GLN A 110 22.51 -29.60 -19.14
N ASP A 111 22.57 -28.29 -19.31
CA ASP A 111 22.98 -27.63 -20.54
C ASP A 111 23.99 -26.53 -20.22
N PRO A 112 25.30 -26.78 -20.42
CA PRO A 112 26.36 -25.80 -20.18
C PRO A 112 26.25 -24.53 -21.07
N SER A 113 25.45 -24.58 -22.15
CA SER A 113 25.18 -23.41 -22.99
C SER A 113 24.07 -22.51 -22.42
N PHE A 114 23.33 -22.99 -21.41
CA PHE A 114 22.38 -22.19 -20.66
C PHE A 114 23.11 -21.31 -19.65
N VAL A 115 23.03 -19.99 -19.85
CA VAL A 115 23.64 -18.98 -18.99
C VAL A 115 22.56 -18.04 -18.47
N TYR A 116 22.61 -17.70 -17.18
CA TYR A 116 21.68 -16.78 -16.54
C TYR A 116 22.44 -15.75 -15.68
N ALA A 117 21.78 -14.65 -15.33
CA ALA A 117 22.29 -13.62 -14.43
C ALA A 117 21.18 -13.19 -13.45
N ILE A 118 21.57 -12.81 -12.22
CA ILE A 118 20.69 -12.34 -11.15
C ILE A 118 20.89 -10.84 -10.94
#